data_AF-A0A7C0TUG6-F1
#
_entry.id   AF-A0A7C0TUG6-F1
#
_cell.length_a   1.000
_cell.length_b   1.000
_cell.length_c   1.000
_cell.angle_alpha   90.00
_cell.angle_beta   90.00
_cell.angle_gamma   90.00
#
_symmetry.space_group_name_H-M   'P 1'
#
loop_
_entity.id
_entity.type
_entity.pdbx_description
1 polymer ?
#
loop_
_entity_poly.entity_id
_entity_poly.type
_entity_poly.pdbx_seq_one_letter_code
_entity_poly.pdbx_strand_id
1 'polypeptide(L)'
;MAGAYPGEPLVLLGVVTIEGEQEWEIETWWQVVEGPVERPFSLMAHLITDEGTVLAIADGLGISPLVITAGDVLVQRHRFPVPPAGASIWLRTGGYWLDTGELWATEATPEANALFVPLRRLSRPSRPSRPR
;
A
#
# COMPACT_ATOMS: atom_id res chain seq x y z
N MET A 1 -8.08 31.05 12.29
CA MET A 1 -8.45 29.68 12.71
C MET A 1 -8.65 28.90 11.42
N ALA A 2 -7.60 28.24 10.93
CA ALA A 2 -7.67 27.46 9.70
C ALA A 2 -8.28 26.09 10.03
N GLY A 3 -9.42 25.78 9.43
CA GLY A 3 -10.02 24.44 9.53
C GLY A 3 -9.15 23.47 8.73
N ALA A 4 -8.76 22.36 9.37
CA ALA A 4 -8.12 21.24 8.69
C ALA A 4 -9.08 20.68 7.63
N TYR A 5 -8.64 20.59 6.38
CA TYR A 5 -9.33 19.78 5.39
C TYR A 5 -8.70 18.39 5.35
N PRO A 6 -9.53 17.33 5.45
CA PRO A 6 -9.12 15.95 5.65
C PRO A 6 -8.64 15.32 4.34
N GLY A 7 -7.64 14.47 4.39
CA GLY A 7 -7.21 13.72 3.21
C GLY A 7 -6.67 12.37 3.60
N GLU A 8 -5.48 12.36 4.18
CA GLU A 8 -4.79 11.11 4.52
C GLU A 8 -4.28 11.20 5.96
N PRO A 9 -4.87 10.46 6.91
CA PRO A 9 -4.32 10.42 8.27
C PRO A 9 -2.90 9.82 8.32
N LEU A 10 -2.49 9.18 7.23
CA LEU A 10 -1.23 8.47 7.10
C LEU A 10 -0.47 8.90 5.84
N VAL A 11 0.86 8.98 5.96
CA VAL A 11 1.77 9.14 4.83
C VAL A 11 2.47 7.80 4.52
N LEU A 12 2.55 7.45 3.24
CA LEU A 12 3.32 6.28 2.78
C LEU A 12 4.82 6.56 2.94
N LEU A 13 5.48 5.78 3.80
CA LEU A 13 6.93 5.82 3.98
C LEU A 13 7.67 4.96 2.94
N GLY A 14 7.07 3.85 2.52
CA GLY A 14 7.71 2.97 1.56
C GLY A 14 6.94 1.68 1.27
N VAL A 15 7.40 1.01 0.21
CA VAL A 15 6.89 -0.28 -0.25
C VAL A 15 8.07 -1.23 -0.40
N VAL A 16 7.94 -2.44 0.14
CA VAL A 16 8.92 -3.51 -0.01
C VAL A 16 8.24 -4.69 -0.70
N THR A 17 8.88 -5.25 -1.72
CA THR A 17 8.40 -6.45 -2.41
C THR A 17 9.32 -7.61 -2.11
N ILE A 18 8.72 -8.70 -1.64
CA ILE A 18 9.38 -9.98 -1.39
C ILE A 18 8.78 -10.99 -2.38
N GLU A 19 9.56 -11.32 -3.40
CA GLU A 19 9.15 -12.25 -4.43
C GLU A 19 9.37 -13.69 -3.97
N GLY A 20 8.29 -14.49 -3.96
CA GLY A 20 8.34 -15.94 -3.82
C GLY A 20 7.98 -16.65 -5.13
N GLU A 21 8.24 -17.96 -5.17
CA GLU A 21 7.89 -18.81 -6.32
C GLU A 21 6.39 -19.11 -6.42
N GLN A 22 5.68 -19.01 -5.29
CA GLN A 22 4.25 -19.33 -5.18
C GLN A 22 3.40 -18.11 -4.82
N GLU A 23 3.99 -17.12 -4.17
CA GLU A 23 3.31 -15.93 -3.67
C GLU A 23 4.28 -14.75 -3.67
N TRP A 24 3.76 -13.55 -3.89
CA TRP A 24 4.46 -12.30 -3.63
C TRP A 24 3.92 -11.69 -2.34
N GLU A 25 4.83 -11.32 -1.44
CA GLU A 25 4.49 -10.50 -0.28
C GLU A 25 4.89 -9.05 -0.56
N ILE A 26 3.96 -8.12 -0.39
CA ILE A 26 4.22 -6.70 -0.52
C ILE A 26 3.94 -6.07 0.83
N GLU A 27 4.94 -5.43 1.41
CA GLU A 27 4.76 -4.63 2.61
C GLU A 27 4.54 -3.18 2.25
N THR A 28 3.51 -2.57 2.85
CA THR A 28 3.33 -1.12 2.83
C THR A 28 3.58 -0.56 4.23
N TRP A 29 4.39 0.49 4.30
CA TRP A 29 4.82 1.13 5.53
C TRP A 29 4.24 2.54 5.56
N TRP A 30 3.41 2.83 6.55
CA TRP A 30 2.68 4.09 6.65
C TRP A 30 2.88 4.73 8.02
N GLN A 31 3.11 6.03 8.07
CA GLN A 31 3.19 6.77 9.33
C GLN A 31 1.92 7.57 9.57
N VAL A 32 1.35 7.49 10.77
CA VAL A 32 0.27 8.37 11.21
C VAL A 32 0.85 9.76 11.43
N VAL A 33 0.43 10.76 10.65
CA VAL A 33 1.10 12.08 10.63
C VAL A 33 0.46 13.09 11.57
N GLU A 34 -0.87 13.23 11.56
CA GLU A 34 -1.58 14.23 12.37
C GLU A 34 -2.99 13.82 12.77
N GLY A 35 -3.45 14.43 13.87
CA GLY A 35 -4.82 14.35 14.38
C GLY A 35 -5.17 12.99 14.99
N PRO A 36 -6.23 12.92 15.82
CA PRO A 36 -6.86 11.63 16.01
C PRO A 36 -7.44 11.22 14.67
N VAL A 37 -7.01 10.08 14.13
CA VAL A 37 -7.85 9.38 13.18
C VAL A 37 -9.13 9.05 13.95
N GLU A 38 -10.29 9.49 13.49
CA GLU A 38 -11.55 9.32 14.25
C GLU A 38 -12.42 8.19 13.71
N ARG A 39 -12.08 7.67 12.53
CA ARG A 39 -12.88 6.69 11.79
C ARG A 39 -12.07 5.43 11.53
N PRO A 40 -12.70 4.24 11.54
CA PRO A 40 -12.04 3.01 11.15
C PRO A 40 -11.74 3.03 9.65
N PHE A 41 -10.59 2.50 9.27
CA PHE A 41 -10.12 2.51 7.89
C PHE A 41 -9.39 1.22 7.54
N SER A 42 -9.16 0.99 6.26
CA SER A 42 -8.24 -0.04 5.78
C SER A 42 -7.35 0.53 4.67
N LEU A 43 -6.23 -0.14 4.42
CA LEU A 43 -5.29 0.24 3.37
C LEU A 43 -5.52 -0.65 2.15
N MET A 44 -5.74 -0.02 1.01
CA MET A 44 -5.90 -0.68 -0.28
C MET A 44 -4.57 -1.27 -0.73
N ALA A 45 -4.62 -2.48 -1.30
CA ALA A 45 -3.51 -3.04 -2.03
C ALA A 45 -4.04 -3.84 -3.22
N HIS A 46 -3.98 -3.23 -4.40
CA HIS A 46 -4.36 -3.86 -5.66
C HIS A 46 -3.14 -4.01 -6.55
N LEU A 47 -2.89 -5.21 -7.05
CA LEU A 47 -1.98 -5.42 -8.16
C LEU A 47 -2.70 -5.11 -9.46
N ILE A 48 -2.10 -4.25 -10.28
CA ILE A 48 -2.66 -3.85 -11.57
C ILE A 48 -1.61 -3.92 -12.68
N THR A 49 -2.07 -3.99 -13.93
CA THR A 49 -1.25 -3.77 -15.13
C THR A 49 -0.99 -2.28 -15.35
N ASP A 50 -0.12 -1.95 -16.30
CA ASP A 50 0.12 -0.57 -16.76
C ASP A 50 -1.10 0.07 -17.46
N GLU A 51 -2.04 -0.73 -17.97
CA GLU A 51 -3.34 -0.23 -18.44
C GLU A 51 -4.38 -0.07 -17.31
N GLY A 52 -4.02 -0.39 -16.07
CA GLY A 52 -4.90 -0.27 -14.92
C GLY A 52 -5.85 -1.45 -14.69
N THR A 53 -5.65 -2.58 -15.39
CA THR A 53 -6.45 -3.79 -15.19
C THR A 53 -6.08 -4.42 -13.84
N VAL A 54 -7.08 -4.68 -12.99
CA VAL A 54 -6.86 -5.35 -11.70
C VAL A 54 -6.53 -6.82 -11.89
N LEU A 55 -5.35 -7.23 -11.42
CA LEU A 55 -4.88 -8.61 -11.44
C LEU A 55 -5.24 -9.34 -10.15
N ALA A 56 -5.10 -8.68 -9.00
CA ALA A 56 -5.41 -9.23 -7.69
C ALA A 56 -5.64 -8.12 -6.66
N ILE A 57 -6.40 -8.44 -5.61
CA ILE A 57 -6.75 -7.55 -4.50
C ILE A 57 -6.33 -8.25 -3.20
N ALA A 58 -5.61 -7.54 -2.33
CA ALA A 58 -5.17 -8.04 -1.04
C ALA A 58 -5.15 -6.92 0.01
N ASP A 59 -6.26 -6.19 0.11
CA ASP A 59 -6.43 -5.09 1.05
C ASP A 59 -6.12 -5.49 2.49
N GLY A 60 -5.74 -4.48 3.26
CA GLY A 60 -5.35 -4.59 4.65
C GLY A 60 -6.45 -5.06 5.60
N LEU A 61 -6.02 -5.38 6.81
CA LEU A 61 -6.94 -5.50 7.93
C LEU A 61 -7.47 -4.11 8.30
N GLY A 62 -8.75 -4.07 8.69
CA GLY A 62 -9.33 -2.87 9.25
C GLY A 62 -8.64 -2.42 10.54
N ILE A 63 -8.32 -1.13 10.60
CA ILE A 63 -7.62 -0.48 11.70
C ILE A 63 -8.62 0.40 12.45
N SER A 64 -8.69 0.18 13.77
CA SER A 64 -9.50 1.03 14.65
C SER A 64 -8.73 2.31 14.98
N PRO A 65 -9.39 3.48 14.98
CA PRO A 65 -8.77 4.73 15.43
C PRO A 65 -8.27 4.66 16.88
N LEU A 66 -8.86 3.79 17.71
CA LEU A 66 -8.53 3.66 19.14
C LEU A 66 -7.17 3.00 19.41
N VAL A 67 -6.54 2.39 18.40
CA VAL A 67 -5.30 1.61 18.58
C VAL A 67 -4.08 2.27 17.93
N ILE A 68 -4.23 3.50 17.45
CA ILE A 68 -3.16 4.25 16.78
C ILE A 68 -3.08 5.68 17.32
N THR A 69 -1.90 6.26 17.26
CA THR A 69 -1.67 7.68 17.55
C THR A 69 -0.66 8.28 16.57
N ALA A 70 -0.56 9.62 16.56
CA ALA A 70 0.39 10.31 15.70
C ALA A 70 1.83 9.86 16.00
N GLY A 71 2.59 9.58 14.95
CA GLY A 71 3.94 9.02 15.01
C GLY A 71 4.01 7.49 14.90
N ASP A 72 2.90 6.77 15.12
CA ASP A 72 2.88 5.31 14.92
C ASP A 72 3.17 4.94 13.46
N VAL A 73 3.81 3.79 13.27
CA VAL A 73 4.06 3.20 11.96
C VAL A 73 3.24 1.93 11.80
N LEU A 74 2.38 1.93 10.80
CA LEU A 74 1.59 0.78 10.40
C LEU A 74 2.30 0.05 9.27
N VAL A 75 2.52 -1.25 9.49
CA VAL A 75 3.10 -2.15 8.49
C VAL A 75 2.06 -3.20 8.15
N GLN A 76 1.65 -3.23 6.89
CA GLN A 76 0.75 -4.27 6.38
C GLN A 76 1.44 -5.08 5.31
N ARG A 77 1.33 -6.39 5.46
CA ARG A 77 1.84 -7.36 4.51
C ARG A 77 0.70 -7.95 3.70
N HIS A 78 0.70 -7.62 2.42
CA HIS A 78 -0.29 -8.01 1.44
C HIS A 78 0.23 -9.21 0.66
N ARG A 79 -0.61 -10.23 0.52
CA ARG A 79 -0.26 -11.49 -0.14
C ARG A 79 -0.95 -11.60 -1.47
N PHE A 80 -0.17 -11.79 -2.53
CA PHE A 80 -0.68 -11.88 -3.88
C PHE A 80 -0.18 -13.14 -4.58
N PRO A 81 -0.98 -13.75 -5.46
CA PRO A 81 -0.46 -14.76 -6.37
C PRO A 81 0.66 -14.18 -7.23
N VAL A 82 1.60 -15.03 -7.66
CA VAL A 82 2.68 -14.60 -8.55
C VAL A 82 2.08 -14.05 -9.84
N PRO A 83 2.37 -12.79 -10.21
CA PRO A 83 1.84 -12.20 -11.42
C PRO A 83 2.45 -12.86 -12.68
N PRO A 84 1.78 -12.73 -13.84
CA PRO A 84 2.27 -13.29 -15.10
C PRO A 84 3.70 -12.84 -15.42
N ALA A 85 4.53 -13.77 -15.88
CA ALA A 85 5.91 -13.46 -16.23
C ALA A 85 5.97 -12.43 -17.36
N GLY A 86 6.82 -11.41 -17.19
CA GLY A 86 7.06 -10.36 -18.18
C GLY A 86 6.02 -9.22 -18.19
N ALA A 87 4.99 -9.27 -17.36
CA ALA A 87 4.04 -8.17 -17.23
C ALA A 87 4.64 -6.99 -16.44
N SER A 88 4.28 -5.78 -16.84
CA SER A 88 4.51 -4.55 -16.05
C SER A 88 3.52 -4.51 -14.90
N ILE A 89 3.99 -4.61 -13.67
CA ILE A 89 3.13 -4.70 -12.49
C ILE A 89 3.27 -3.44 -11.65
N TRP A 90 2.12 -2.92 -11.23
CA TRP A 90 2.02 -1.79 -10.31
C TRP A 90 1.21 -2.17 -9.08
N LEU A 91 1.58 -1.59 -7.95
CA LEU A 91 0.74 -1.55 -6.77
C LEU A 91 -0.08 -0.25 -6.82
N ARG A 92 -1.40 -0.38 -6.85
CA ARG A 92 -2.31 0.70 -6.48
C ARG A 92 -2.63 0.58 -4.99
N THR A 93 -2.29 1.61 -4.22
CA THR A 93 -2.48 1.64 -2.76
C THR A 93 -2.99 2.99 -2.29
N GLY A 94 -3.44 3.08 -1.06
CA GLY A 94 -4.13 4.23 -0.48
C GLY A 94 -4.92 3.76 0.74
N GLY A 95 -5.74 4.64 1.32
CA GLY A 95 -6.67 4.22 2.36
C GLY A 95 -8.12 4.48 1.97
N TYR A 96 -9.02 3.84 2.68
CA TYR A 96 -10.45 4.08 2.57
C TYR A 96 -11.13 3.91 3.92
N TRP A 97 -12.22 4.65 4.12
CA TRP A 97 -13.01 4.55 5.34
C TRP A 97 -13.86 3.29 5.33
N LEU A 98 -13.83 2.50 6.40
CA LEU A 98 -14.55 1.21 6.44
C LEU A 98 -16.06 1.35 6.55
N ASP A 99 -16.52 2.45 7.14
CA ASP A 99 -17.94 2.76 7.33
C ASP A 99 -18.62 3.20 6.02
N THR A 100 -17.92 3.92 5.14
CA THR A 100 -18.48 4.44 3.88
C THR A 100 -17.93 3.79 2.61
N GLY A 101 -16.76 3.13 2.69
CA GLY A 101 -16.02 2.65 1.53
C GLY A 101 -15.36 3.76 0.69
N GLU A 102 -15.43 5.01 1.17
CA GLU A 102 -14.89 6.17 0.46
C GLU A 102 -13.36 6.15 0.51
N LEU A 103 -12.74 6.27 -0.67
CA LEU A 103 -11.30 6.38 -0.81
C LEU A 103 -10.83 7.72 -0.29
N TRP A 104 -9.68 7.72 0.38
CA TRP A 104 -9.01 8.94 0.79
C TRP A 104 -8.56 9.75 -0.42
N ALA A 105 -8.66 11.08 -0.33
CA ALA A 105 -8.08 11.98 -1.30
C ALA A 105 -6.60 12.21 -0.96
N THR A 106 -5.72 12.24 -1.95
CA THR A 106 -4.30 12.51 -1.73
C THR A 106 -4.05 14.00 -1.50
N GLU A 107 -3.12 14.36 -0.62
CA GLU A 107 -2.79 15.77 -0.35
C GLU A 107 -2.25 16.49 -1.60
N ALA A 108 -1.48 15.80 -2.43
CA ALA A 108 -0.87 16.37 -3.62
C ALA A 108 -1.89 16.68 -4.73
N THR A 109 -2.98 15.93 -4.80
CA THR A 109 -4.01 16.06 -5.83
C THR A 109 -5.34 15.58 -5.25
N PRO A 110 -6.26 16.48 -4.85
CA PRO A 110 -7.51 16.11 -4.19
C PRO A 110 -8.42 15.20 -5.02
N GLU A 111 -8.28 15.19 -6.34
CA GLU A 111 -9.00 14.28 -7.24
C GLU A 111 -8.36 12.89 -7.31
N ALA A 112 -7.09 12.76 -6.92
CA ALA A 112 -6.43 11.47 -6.83
C ALA A 112 -6.79 10.79 -5.51
N ASN A 113 -7.05 9.49 -5.60
CA ASN A 113 -7.53 8.68 -4.47
C ASN A 113 -6.72 7.39 -4.25
N ALA A 114 -5.54 7.34 -4.86
CA ALA A 114 -4.60 6.25 -4.74
C ALA A 114 -3.21 6.69 -5.19
N LEU A 115 -2.20 6.04 -4.63
CA LEU A 115 -0.82 6.05 -5.05
C LEU A 115 -0.56 4.85 -5.97
N PHE A 116 0.27 5.05 -6.99
CA PHE A 116 0.67 4.02 -7.95
C PHE A 116 2.18 3.80 -7.88
N VAL A 117 2.59 2.64 -7.38
CA VAL A 117 4.00 2.29 -7.17
C VAL A 117 4.42 1.21 -8.17
N PRO A 118 5.39 1.47 -9.06
CA PRO A 118 5.85 0.46 -10.01
C PRO A 118 6.62 -0.63 -9.25
N LEU A 119 6.19 -1.88 -9.36
CA LEU A 119 6.87 -3.01 -8.74
C LEU A 119 7.89 -3.55 -9.74
N ARG A 120 9.13 -3.10 -9.58
CA ARG A 120 10.22 -3.62 -10.39
C ARG A 120 10.61 -4.98 -9.84
N ARG A 121 10.64 -5.99 -10.72
CA ARG A 121 11.38 -7.23 -10.45
C ARG A 121 12.84 -6.88 -10.22
N LEU A 122 13.26 -6.82 -8.97
CA LEU A 122 14.68 -6.80 -8.67
C LEU A 122 15.16 -8.23 -8.90
N SER A 123 15.83 -8.46 -10.04
CA SER A 123 16.52 -9.72 -10.27
C SER A 123 17.42 -9.97 -9.07
N ARG A 124 17.15 -11.02 -8.28
CA ARG A 124 18.08 -11.41 -7.20
C ARG A 124 19.48 -11.51 -7.82
N PRO A 125 20.50 -10.84 -7.26
CA PRO A 125 21.85 -11.10 -7.70
C PRO A 125 22.09 -12.61 -7.59
N SER A 126 22.59 -13.21 -8.65
CA SER A 126 22.96 -14.62 -8.66
C SER A 126 23.87 -14.86 -7.47
N ARG A 127 23.46 -15.76 -6.58
CA ARG A 127 24.29 -16.14 -5.44
C ARG A 127 25.60 -16.68 -6.02
N PRO A 128 26.77 -16.10 -5.71
CA PRO A 128 28.02 -16.61 -6.23
C PRO A 128 28.16 -18.08 -5.82
N SER A 129 28.46 -18.94 -6.78
CA SER A 129 28.77 -20.34 -6.51
C SER A 129 29.93 -20.38 -5.52
N ARG A 130 29.76 -21.10 -4.41
CA ARG A 130 30.89 -21.39 -3.53
C ARG A 130 31.91 -22.21 -4.34
N PRO A 131 33.17 -21.78 -4.45
CA PRO A 131 34.20 -22.66 -4.99
C PRO A 131 34.30 -23.91 -4.12
N ARG A 132 34.48 -25.06 -4.78
CA ARG A 132 34.66 -26.38 -4.13
C ARG A 132 35.97 -26.46 -3.38
#